data_AF-A0A2M8PK86-F1
#
_entry.id   AF-A0A2M8PK86-F1
#
_cell.length_a   1.000
_cell.length_b   1.000
_cell.length_c   1.000
_cell.angle_alpha   90.00
_cell.angle_beta   90.00
_cell.angle_gamma   90.00
#
_symmetry.space_group_name_H-M   'P 1'
#
loop_
_entity.id
_entity.type
_entity.pdbx_description
1 polymer ?
#
loop_
_entity_poly.entity_id
_entity_poly.type
_entity_poly.pdbx_seq_one_letter_code
_entity_poly.pdbx_strand_id
1 'polypeptide(L)'
;FSLIADEEMLLQSAMLMAHSLAASLAIVTSMDVLSYYLRKSVNELIVKFLNQHGEESKHAIEYSLQYIASENIHRISELLRARAKAVVLGRIKARLKKEIAARKQYRERSTKFSSPYYDLSHMGNTYPHYVPSLLRP
;
A
#
# COMPACT_ATOMS: atom_id res chain seq x y z
N PHE A 1 0.28 19.61 -1.02
CA PHE A 1 -1.15 19.62 -1.43
C PHE A 1 -2.00 20.69 -0.73
N SER A 2 -1.54 21.36 0.33
CA SER A 2 -2.30 22.45 0.97
C SER A 2 -2.59 23.62 0.04
N LEU A 3 -1.78 23.81 -1.01
CA LEU A 3 -1.98 24.86 -2.02
C LEU A 3 -2.51 24.35 -3.37
N ILE A 4 -2.84 23.07 -3.45
CA ILE A 4 -3.45 22.48 -4.64
C ILE A 4 -4.97 22.57 -4.46
N ALA A 5 -5.60 23.34 -5.36
CA ALA A 5 -7.04 23.57 -5.35
C ALA A 5 -7.85 22.44 -6.01
N ASP A 6 -7.22 21.67 -6.88
CA ASP A 6 -7.86 20.54 -7.57
C ASP A 6 -8.01 19.33 -6.64
N GLU A 7 -9.26 18.94 -6.36
CA GLU A 7 -9.55 17.80 -5.51
C GLU A 7 -9.23 16.47 -6.19
N GLU A 8 -9.35 16.40 -7.52
CA GLU A 8 -9.06 15.20 -8.29
C GLU A 8 -7.56 14.93 -8.27
N MET A 9 -6.74 15.95 -8.50
CA MET A 9 -5.28 15.81 -8.41
C MET A 9 -4.82 15.40 -7.01
N LEU A 10 -5.43 15.97 -5.95
CA LEU A 10 -5.20 15.55 -4.56
C LEU A 10 -5.54 14.07 -4.36
N LEU A 11 -6.74 13.66 -4.79
CA LEU A 11 -7.25 12.31 -4.57
C LEU A 11 -6.42 11.27 -5.34
N GLN A 12 -6.13 11.51 -6.62
CA GLN A 12 -5.33 10.61 -7.45
C GLN A 12 -3.91 10.44 -6.87
N SER A 13 -3.26 11.55 -6.51
CA SER A 13 -1.91 11.50 -5.94
C SER A 13 -1.87 10.75 -4.60
N ALA A 14 -2.85 11.00 -3.72
CA ALA A 14 -2.96 10.30 -2.45
C ALA A 14 -3.24 8.80 -2.63
N MET A 15 -4.09 8.44 -3.60
CA MET A 15 -4.36 7.04 -3.95
C MET A 15 -3.09 6.33 -4.46
N LEU A 16 -2.34 6.96 -5.35
CA LEU A 16 -1.08 6.40 -5.89
C LEU A 16 -0.05 6.19 -4.78
N MET A 17 0.15 7.20 -3.92
CA MET A 17 1.06 7.12 -2.78
C MET A 17 0.65 5.99 -1.82
N ALA A 18 -0.62 5.94 -1.45
CA ALA A 18 -1.14 4.92 -0.53
C ALA A 18 -1.08 3.51 -1.13
N HIS A 19 -1.36 3.35 -2.43
CA HIS A 19 -1.22 2.06 -3.12
C HIS A 19 0.21 1.54 -3.09
N SER A 20 1.17 2.41 -3.42
CA SER A 20 2.58 2.04 -3.44
C SER A 20 3.04 1.62 -2.04
N LEU A 21 2.77 2.44 -1.03
CA LEU A 21 3.14 2.16 0.36
C LEU A 21 2.45 0.91 0.90
N ALA A 22 1.14 0.75 0.69
CA ALA A 22 0.40 -0.40 1.18
C ALA A 22 0.87 -1.71 0.55
N ALA A 23 1.20 -1.70 -0.75
CA ALA A 23 1.73 -2.87 -1.44
C ALA A 23 3.11 -3.25 -0.89
N SER A 24 4.02 -2.29 -0.76
CA SER A 24 5.36 -2.55 -0.23
C SER A 24 5.32 -3.03 1.22
N LEU A 25 4.53 -2.39 2.08
CA LEU A 25 4.36 -2.79 3.48
C LEU A 25 3.76 -4.19 3.60
N ALA A 26 2.79 -4.54 2.76
CA ALA A 26 2.20 -5.87 2.77
C ALA A 26 3.24 -6.96 2.47
N ILE A 27 4.15 -6.76 1.53
CA ILE A 27 5.22 -7.72 1.22
C ILE A 27 6.18 -7.83 2.41
N VAL A 28 6.74 -6.70 2.84
CA VAL A 28 7.80 -6.67 3.86
C VAL A 28 7.31 -7.30 5.17
N THR A 29 6.06 -7.08 5.54
CA THR A 29 5.50 -7.64 6.78
C THR A 29 5.10 -9.11 6.67
N SER A 30 4.76 -9.60 5.47
CA SER A 30 4.22 -10.95 5.28
C SER A 30 5.25 -11.98 4.84
N MET A 31 6.33 -11.59 4.16
CA MET A 31 7.21 -12.56 3.47
C MET A 31 7.94 -13.50 4.42
N ASP A 32 8.50 -13.00 5.51
CA ASP A 32 9.22 -13.85 6.49
C ASP A 32 8.25 -14.81 7.18
N VAL A 33 7.06 -14.31 7.53
CA VAL A 33 6.01 -15.08 8.18
C VAL A 33 5.49 -16.18 7.24
N LEU A 34 5.17 -15.84 6.00
CA LEU A 34 4.74 -16.79 4.97
C LEU A 34 5.79 -17.87 4.73
N SER A 35 7.06 -17.45 4.58
CA SER A 35 8.17 -18.37 4.35
C SER A 35 8.34 -19.34 5.51
N TYR A 36 8.21 -18.87 6.75
CA TYR A 36 8.30 -19.73 7.94
C TYR A 36 7.17 -20.77 7.98
N TYR A 37 5.91 -20.33 7.89
CA TYR A 37 4.77 -21.25 8.01
C TYR A 37 4.73 -22.25 6.86
N LEU A 38 5.08 -21.81 5.65
CA LEU A 38 5.03 -22.67 4.50
C LEU A 38 6.12 -23.75 4.53
N ARG A 39 7.34 -23.42 4.97
CA ARG A 39 8.39 -24.43 5.25
C ARG A 39 7.95 -25.40 6.33
N LYS A 40 7.35 -24.91 7.41
CA LYS A 40 6.84 -25.75 8.50
C LYS A 40 5.80 -26.76 7.98
N SER A 41 4.81 -26.29 7.22
CA SER A 41 3.76 -27.15 6.64
C SER A 41 4.31 -28.17 5.63
N VAL A 42 5.27 -27.76 4.80
CA VAL A 42 5.95 -28.68 3.86
C VAL A 42 6.69 -29.78 4.63
N ASN A 43 7.45 -29.43 5.66
CA ASN A 43 8.16 -30.42 6.48
C ASN A 43 7.20 -31.39 7.18
N GLU A 44 6.08 -30.89 7.71
CA GLU A 44 5.05 -31.74 8.30
C GLU A 44 4.44 -32.73 7.29
N LEU A 45 4.24 -32.30 6.03
CA LEU A 45 3.77 -33.18 4.95
C LEU A 45 4.80 -34.24 4.58
N ILE A 46 6.07 -33.86 4.47
CA ILE A 46 7.17 -34.79 4.17
C ILE A 46 7.25 -35.85 5.26
N VAL A 47 7.26 -35.47 6.55
CA VAL A 47 7.34 -36.42 7.66
C VAL A 47 6.16 -37.41 7.63
N LYS A 48 4.94 -36.91 7.41
CA LYS A 48 3.76 -37.78 7.29
C LYS A 48 3.89 -38.77 6.13
N PHE A 49 4.38 -38.32 4.98
CA PHE A 49 4.56 -39.16 3.81
C PHE A 49 5.64 -40.23 4.03
N LEU A 50 6.79 -39.86 4.59
CA LEU A 50 7.88 -40.80 4.87
C LEU A 50 7.48 -41.89 5.86
N ASN A 51 6.70 -41.54 6.88
CA ASN A 51 6.15 -42.51 7.83
C ASN A 51 5.23 -43.54 7.17
N GLN A 52 4.66 -43.24 5.99
CA GLN A 52 3.74 -44.12 5.27
C GLN A 52 4.40 -44.88 4.11
N HIS A 53 5.47 -44.35 3.52
CA HIS A 53 6.02 -44.84 2.25
C HIS A 53 7.54 -45.14 2.24
N GLY A 54 8.25 -44.93 3.37
CA GLY A 54 9.69 -45.16 3.46
C GLY A 54 10.54 -44.03 2.89
N GLU A 55 11.88 -44.13 3.06
CA GLU A 55 12.80 -43.01 2.77
C GLU A 55 13.35 -42.94 1.34
N GLU A 56 13.11 -43.94 0.48
CA GLU A 56 13.77 -44.06 -0.83
C GLU A 56 13.50 -42.88 -1.78
N SER A 57 12.40 -42.13 -1.58
CA SER A 57 12.03 -40.96 -2.39
C SER A 57 12.14 -39.61 -1.67
N LYS A 58 12.72 -39.57 -0.47
CA LYS A 58 12.72 -38.41 0.43
C LYS A 58 13.23 -37.12 -0.23
N HIS A 59 14.43 -37.17 -0.79
CA HIS A 59 15.07 -35.99 -1.37
C HIS A 59 14.34 -35.45 -2.61
N ALA A 60 13.84 -36.33 -3.48
CA ALA A 60 13.09 -35.90 -4.67
C ALA A 60 11.78 -35.20 -4.29
N ILE A 61 11.10 -35.71 -3.25
CA ILE A 61 9.86 -35.14 -2.72
C ILE A 61 10.14 -33.83 -1.98
N GLU A 62 11.17 -33.79 -1.13
CA GLU A 62 11.62 -32.56 -0.45
C GLU A 62 11.90 -31.45 -1.45
N TYR A 63 12.68 -31.73 -2.49
CA TYR A 63 13.01 -30.75 -3.52
C TYR A 63 11.77 -30.26 -4.28
N SER A 64 10.89 -31.19 -4.69
CA SER A 64 9.67 -30.85 -5.42
C SER A 64 8.72 -29.99 -4.59
N LEU A 65 8.55 -30.33 -3.31
CA LEU A 65 7.70 -29.56 -2.40
C LEU A 65 8.28 -28.19 -2.08
N GLN A 66 9.60 -28.07 -1.89
CA GLN A 66 10.26 -26.78 -1.71
C GLN A 66 10.16 -25.88 -2.94
N TYR A 67 10.27 -26.46 -4.14
CA TYR A 67 10.07 -25.73 -5.38
C TYR A 67 8.64 -25.19 -5.51
N ILE A 68 7.63 -26.07 -5.36
CA ILE A 68 6.21 -25.70 -5.38
C ILE A 68 5.90 -24.65 -4.32
N ALA A 69 6.50 -24.79 -3.14
CA ALA A 69 6.40 -23.86 -2.05
C ALA A 69 6.87 -22.44 -2.43
N SER A 70 8.05 -22.34 -3.02
CA SER A 70 8.64 -21.06 -3.43
C SER A 70 7.81 -20.33 -4.48
N GLU A 71 7.32 -21.06 -5.50
CA GLU A 71 6.44 -20.54 -6.55
C GLU A 71 5.12 -20.01 -5.97
N ASN A 72 4.55 -20.72 -4.99
CA ASN A 72 3.31 -20.32 -4.35
C ASN A 72 3.49 -19.13 -3.41
N ILE A 73 4.64 -18.96 -2.74
CA ILE A 73 4.93 -17.76 -1.93
C ILE A 73 4.83 -16.51 -2.80
N HIS A 74 5.42 -16.54 -4.00
CA HIS A 74 5.38 -15.39 -4.91
C HIS A 74 3.93 -15.03 -5.25
N ARG A 75 3.11 -16.01 -5.65
CA ARG A 75 1.69 -15.81 -5.98
C ARG A 75 0.88 -15.28 -4.79
N ILE A 76 1.07 -15.85 -3.60
CA ILE A 76 0.40 -15.38 -2.38
C ILE A 76 0.79 -13.93 -2.07
N SER A 77 2.06 -13.57 -2.26
CA SER A 77 2.54 -12.20 -2.05
C SER A 77 1.85 -11.20 -2.99
N GLU A 78 1.61 -11.57 -4.26
CA GLU A 78 0.87 -10.72 -5.20
C GLU A 78 -0.60 -10.56 -4.80
N LEU A 79 -1.25 -11.64 -4.35
CA LEU A 79 -2.63 -11.59 -3.85
C LEU A 79 -2.74 -10.68 -2.61
N LEU A 80 -1.78 -10.75 -1.70
CA LEU A 80 -1.72 -9.88 -0.53
C LEU A 80 -1.53 -8.40 -0.93
N ARG A 81 -0.66 -8.11 -1.90
CA ARG A 81 -0.52 -6.74 -2.43
C ARG A 81 -1.81 -6.22 -3.04
N ALA A 82 -2.46 -7.02 -3.88
CA ALA A 82 -3.72 -6.66 -4.52
C ALA A 82 -4.80 -6.38 -3.46
N ARG A 83 -4.88 -7.22 -2.43
CA ARG A 83 -5.82 -7.03 -1.32
C ARG A 83 -5.50 -5.78 -0.51
N ALA A 84 -4.23 -5.54 -0.18
CA ALA A 84 -3.79 -4.36 0.56
C ALA A 84 -4.14 -3.06 -0.17
N LYS A 85 -3.88 -3.01 -1.49
CA LYS A 85 -4.29 -1.88 -2.36
C LYS A 85 -5.80 -1.65 -2.30
N ALA A 86 -6.60 -2.70 -2.48
CA ALA A 86 -8.07 -2.59 -2.46
C ALA A 86 -8.61 -2.07 -1.11
N VAL A 87 -8.04 -2.50 0.02
CA VAL A 87 -8.46 -2.05 1.36
C VAL A 87 -8.09 -0.58 1.59
N VAL A 88 -6.91 -0.14 1.14
CA VAL A 88 -6.45 1.23 1.38
C VAL A 88 -7.29 2.27 0.63
N LEU A 89 -7.82 1.92 -0.54
CA LEU A 89 -8.67 2.81 -1.36
C LEU A 89 -9.86 3.38 -0.59
N GLY A 90 -10.62 2.51 0.08
CA GLY A 90 -11.77 2.92 0.87
C GLY A 90 -11.37 3.83 2.04
N ARG A 91 -10.23 3.52 2.68
CA ARG A 91 -9.72 4.29 3.83
C ARG A 91 -9.24 5.67 3.43
N ILE A 92 -8.52 5.81 2.31
CA ILE A 92 -8.03 7.11 1.82
C ILE A 92 -9.19 8.01 1.40
N LYS A 93 -10.15 7.48 0.64
CA LYS A 93 -11.35 8.23 0.25
C LYS A 93 -12.13 8.73 1.46
N ALA A 94 -12.30 7.87 2.47
CA ALA A 94 -12.97 8.25 3.72
C ALA A 94 -12.17 9.31 4.51
N ARG A 95 -10.84 9.17 4.55
CA ARG A 95 -9.95 10.09 5.28
C ARG A 95 -9.92 11.48 4.67
N LEU A 96 -9.86 11.58 3.33
CA LEU A 96 -9.80 12.85 2.58
C LEU A 96 -11.15 13.51 2.37
N LYS A 97 -12.24 12.90 2.85
CA LYS A 97 -13.60 13.40 2.59
C LYS A 97 -13.80 14.84 3.06
N LYS A 98 -13.20 15.22 4.19
CA LYS A 98 -13.34 16.58 4.76
C LYS A 98 -12.57 17.61 3.93
N GLU A 99 -11.36 17.26 3.50
CA GLU A 99 -10.44 18.11 2.74
C GLU A 99 -10.93 18.35 1.31
N ILE A 100 -11.56 17.34 0.70
CA ILE A 100 -12.26 17.45 -0.58
C ILE A 100 -13.51 18.33 -0.42
N ALA A 101 -14.30 18.11 0.63
CA ALA A 101 -15.50 18.93 0.88
C ALA A 101 -15.15 20.41 1.12
N ALA A 102 -14.08 20.70 1.87
CA ALA A 102 -13.61 22.06 2.12
C ALA A 102 -13.22 22.78 0.81
N ARG A 103 -12.52 22.10 -0.10
CA ARG A 103 -12.17 22.63 -1.43
C ARG A 103 -13.40 22.90 -2.29
N LYS A 104 -14.35 21.97 -2.34
CA LYS A 104 -15.63 22.15 -3.07
C LYS A 104 -16.42 23.34 -2.53
N GLN A 105 -16.59 23.41 -1.21
CA GLN A 105 -17.31 24.50 -0.56
C GLN A 105 -16.64 25.86 -0.82
N TYR A 106 -15.31 25.91 -0.82
CA TYR A 106 -14.59 27.12 -1.16
C TYR A 106 -14.78 27.49 -2.62
N ARG A 107 -14.70 26.54 -3.55
CA ARG A 107 -14.93 26.77 -4.98
C ARG A 107 -16.33 27.35 -5.24
N GLU A 108 -17.35 26.77 -4.60
CA GLU A 108 -18.73 27.26 -4.68
C GLU A 108 -18.86 28.71 -4.18
N ARG A 109 -18.18 29.05 -3.07
CA ARG A 109 -18.19 30.40 -2.49
C ARG A 109 -17.32 31.41 -3.24
N SER A 110 -16.18 30.98 -3.81
CA SER A 110 -15.19 31.84 -4.47
C SER A 110 -15.45 32.06 -5.96
N THR A 111 -16.53 31.48 -6.52
CA THR A 111 -17.03 31.81 -7.87
C THR A 111 -17.21 33.31 -8.12
N LYS A 112 -17.30 34.15 -7.07
CA LYS A 112 -17.31 35.62 -7.16
C LYS A 112 -15.93 36.30 -7.27
N PHE A 113 -14.82 35.63 -6.93
CA PHE A 113 -13.49 36.25 -6.78
C PHE A 113 -12.33 35.52 -7.49
N SER A 114 -12.58 34.45 -8.26
CA SER A 114 -11.58 33.73 -9.08
C SER A 114 -10.32 33.24 -8.31
N SER A 115 -10.33 33.26 -6.98
CA SER A 115 -9.17 32.85 -6.19
C SER A 115 -9.19 31.33 -5.98
N PRO A 116 -8.05 30.63 -6.18
CA PRO A 116 -7.92 29.21 -5.87
C PRO A 116 -8.03 28.92 -4.37
N TYR A 117 -8.36 27.68 -4.01
CA TYR A 117 -8.33 27.24 -2.60
C TYR A 117 -6.89 27.10 -2.11
N TYR A 118 -6.59 27.76 -1.00
CA TYR A 118 -5.32 27.64 -0.28
C TYR A 118 -5.59 27.41 1.20
N ASP A 119 -5.08 26.30 1.74
CA ASP A 119 -5.10 26.07 3.18
C ASP A 119 -3.82 26.63 3.82
N LEU A 120 -3.94 27.83 4.39
CA LEU A 120 -2.86 28.55 5.06
C LEU A 120 -2.81 28.29 6.57
N SER A 121 -3.70 27.44 7.11
CA SER A 121 -3.77 27.17 8.56
C SER A 121 -2.46 26.63 9.14
N HIS A 122 -1.65 25.98 8.30
CA HIS A 122 -0.35 25.41 8.66
C HIS A 122 0.85 26.29 8.30
N MET A 123 0.65 27.41 7.59
CA MET A 123 1.74 28.25 7.09
C MET A 123 1.82 29.64 7.76
N GLY A 124 0.95 29.98 8.72
CA GLY A 124 1.05 31.27 9.43
C GLY A 124 1.08 32.46 8.48
N ASN A 125 0.07 32.61 7.62
CA ASN A 125 -0.13 33.69 6.63
C ASN A 125 1.03 34.02 5.66
N THR A 126 2.19 33.36 5.77
CA THR A 126 3.41 33.69 5.02
C THR A 126 4.22 32.43 4.80
N TYR A 127 4.66 32.16 3.56
CA TYR A 127 5.56 31.04 3.30
C TYR A 127 6.79 31.14 4.21
N PRO A 128 7.22 30.04 4.84
CA PRO A 128 8.38 30.10 5.69
C PRO A 128 9.59 30.65 4.92
N HIS A 129 10.15 31.77 5.40
CA HIS A 129 11.19 32.53 4.69
C HIS A 129 12.44 31.71 4.38
N TYR A 130 12.64 30.58 5.07
CA TYR A 130 13.75 29.66 4.88
C TYR A 130 13.60 28.75 3.64
N VAL A 131 12.43 28.68 3.00
CA VAL A 131 12.26 27.90 1.77
C VAL A 131 12.66 28.77 0.57
N PRO A 132 13.71 28.37 -0.20
CA PRO A 132 14.11 29.07 -1.42
C PRO A 132 12.94 29.25 -2.39
N SER A 133 12.87 30.38 -3.10
CA SER A 133 11.76 30.68 -4.02
C SER A 133 11.54 29.60 -5.08
N LEU A 134 12.62 28.95 -5.56
CA LEU A 134 12.59 27.85 -6.53
C LEU A 134 11.94 26.56 -6.00
N LEU A 135 11.84 26.40 -4.67
CA LEU A 135 11.28 25.21 -4.02
C LEU A 135 9.90 25.48 -3.41
N ARG A 136 9.35 26.68 -3.61
CA ARG A 136 8.00 27.01 -3.15
C ARG A 136 6.99 26.40 -4.15
N PRO A 137 6.00 25.65 -3.65
CA PRO A 137 4.89 25.09 -4.43
C PRO A 137 4.11 26.10 -5.28
#